data_AF-A0A4Q5RU35-F1
#
_entry.id   AF-A0A4Q5RU35-F1
#
_cell.length_a   1.000
_cell.length_b   1.000
_cell.length_c   1.000
_cell.angle_alpha   90.00
_cell.angle_beta   90.00
_cell.angle_gamma   90.00
#
_symmetry.space_group_name_H-M   'P 1'
#
loop_
_entity.id
_entity.type
_entity.pdbx_description
1 polymer ?
#
loop_
_entity_poly.entity_id
_entity_poly.type
_entity_poly.pdbx_seq_one_letter_code
_entity_poly.pdbx_strand_id
1 'polypeptide(L)' 'MYDLFLQNFNEKAPLSAPDTEVIKTYLTPKKLRKKQYLLQEGDVCKYIAFVTKGALRSYTVEENGT' A
#
# COMPACT_ATOMS: atom_id res chain seq x y z
N MET A 1 10.48 8.51 -4.15
CA MET A 1 9.09 7.97 -4.19
C MET A 1 8.98 6.67 -3.38
N TYR A 2 9.97 5.78 -3.45
CA TYR A 2 10.00 4.52 -2.71
C TYR A 2 10.80 4.58 -1.40
N ASP A 3 11.32 5.76 -1.06
CA ASP A 3 12.35 5.92 -0.02
C ASP A 3 11.88 5.43 1.35
N LEU A 4 10.66 5.82 1.76
CA LEU A 4 10.09 5.37 3.02
C LEU A 4 9.81 3.86 3.05
N PHE A 5 9.37 3.28 1.91
CA PHE A 5 9.18 1.84 1.81
C PHE A 5 10.51 1.10 1.95
N LEU A 6 11.53 1.52 1.19
CA LEU A 6 12.85 0.89 1.19
C LEU A 6 13.55 1.04 2.54
N GLN A 7 13.41 2.18 3.21
CA GLN A 7 13.92 2.39 4.56
C GLN A 7 13.31 1.36 5.54
N ASN A 8 11.98 1.28 5.61
CA ASN A 8 11.29 0.34 6.51
C ASN A 8 11.59 -1.12 6.15
N PHE A 9 11.68 -1.43 4.86
CA PHE A 9 12.00 -2.78 4.41
C PHE A 9 13.42 -3.17 4.84
N ASN A 10 14.41 -2.30 4.62
CA ASN A 10 15.81 -2.55 4.98
C ASN A 10 16.04 -2.73 6.49
N GLU A 11 15.23 -2.10 7.34
CA GLU A 11 15.27 -2.33 8.80
C GLU A 11 14.88 -3.75 9.20
N LYS A 12 14.13 -4.48 8.36
CA LYS A 12 13.66 -5.84 8.61
C LYS A 12 14.39 -6.89 7.78
N ALA A 13 14.70 -6.55 6.53
CA ALA A 13 15.35 -7.39 5.56
C ALA A 13 16.23 -6.51 4.65
N PRO A 14 17.54 -6.40 4.96
CA PRO A 14 18.46 -5.59 4.17
C PRO A 14 18.52 -6.07 2.72
N LEU A 15 18.37 -5.13 1.79
CA LEU A 15 18.43 -5.36 0.35
C LEU A 15 19.77 -4.91 -0.21
N SER A 16 20.30 -5.68 -1.16
CA SER A 16 21.40 -5.22 -1.99
C SER A 16 20.92 -4.14 -2.99
N ALA A 17 21.85 -3.41 -3.59
CA ALA A 17 21.51 -2.44 -4.63
C ALA A 17 20.80 -3.08 -5.85
N PRO A 18 21.25 -4.24 -6.38
CA PRO A 18 20.50 -4.96 -7.41
C PRO A 18 19.09 -5.36 -7.00
N ASP A 19 18.91 -5.90 -5.79
CA ASP A 19 17.59 -6.35 -5.32
C ASP A 19 16.63 -5.18 -5.13
N THR A 20 17.16 -4.03 -4.71
CA THR A 20 16.39 -2.79 -4.60
C THR A 20 15.81 -2.37 -5.94
N GLU A 21 16.58 -2.46 -7.02
CA GLU A 21 16.08 -2.15 -8.37
C GLU A 21 15.02 -3.15 -8.84
N VAL A 22 15.21 -4.44 -8.55
CA VAL A 22 14.20 -5.48 -8.86
C VAL A 22 12.90 -5.21 -8.12
N ILE A 23 12.94 -4.95 -6.81
CA ILE A 23 11.75 -4.70 -5.99
C ILE A 23 10.98 -3.48 -6.47
N LYS A 24 11.67 -2.40 -6.88
CA LYS A 24 11.02 -1.20 -7.42
C LYS A 24 10.12 -1.51 -8.62
N THR A 25 10.41 -2.56 -9.41
CA THR A 25 9.57 -2.96 -10.55
C THR A 25 8.23 -3.56 -10.17
N TYR A 26 8.11 -4.12 -8.95
CA TYR A 26 6.88 -4.70 -8.42
C TYR A 26 6.02 -3.69 -7.65
N LEU A 27 6.58 -2.52 -7.33
CA LEU A 27 5.86 -1.47 -6.61
C LEU A 27 5.11 -0.58 -7.60
N THR A 28 3.80 -0.41 -7.37
CA THR A 28 2.97 0.49 -8.17
C THR A 28 2.60 1.73 -7.35
N PRO A 29 3.05 2.94 -7.74
CA PRO A 29 2.65 4.17 -7.07
C PRO A 29 1.15 4.45 -7.25
N LYS A 30 0.45 4.73 -6.14
CA LYS A 30 -0.97 5.09 -6.18
C LYS A 30 -1.22 6.34 -5.35
N LYS A 31 -1.79 7.37 -5.99
CA LYS A 31 -2.28 8.58 -5.32
C LYS A 31 -3.79 8.53 -5.22
N LEU A 32 -4.32 8.72 -4.02
CA LEU A 32 -5.76 8.74 -3.75
C LEU A 32 -6.18 10.13 -3.26
N ARG A 33 -7.34 10.59 -3.72
CA ARG A 33 -7.99 11.78 -3.17
C ARG A 33 -8.69 11.44 -1.86
N LYS A 34 -8.99 12.45 -1.04
CA LYS A 34 -9.80 12.27 0.18
C LYS A 34 -11.13 11.61 -0.19
N LYS A 35 -11.55 10.59 0.58
CA LYS A 35 -12.75 9.76 0.35
C LYS A 35 -12.73 8.88 -0.92
N GLN A 36 -11.60 8.73 -1.60
CA GLN A 36 -11.47 7.75 -2.69
C GLN A 36 -11.16 6.37 -2.12
N TYR A 37 -11.87 5.35 -2.60
CA TYR A 37 -11.64 3.97 -2.18
C TYR A 37 -10.37 3.37 -2.78
N LEU A 38 -9.62 2.66 -1.95
CA LEU A 38 -8.52 1.79 -2.39
C LEU A 38 -9.03 0.40 -2.80
N LEU A 39 -9.97 -0.13 -2.02
CA LEU A 39 -10.66 -1.41 -2.19
C LEU A 39 -12.12 -1.18 -1.83
N GLN A 40 -13.05 -1.78 -2.56
CA GLN A 40 -14.48 -1.72 -2.28
C GLN A 40 -15.01 -3.09 -1.88
N GLU A 41 -16.16 -3.10 -1.21
CA GLU A 41 -16.88 -4.33 -0.92
C GLU A 41 -17.20 -5.07 -2.23
N GLY A 42 -17.10 -6.39 -2.21
CA GLY A 42 -17.27 -7.25 -3.39
C GLY A 42 -16.02 -7.38 -4.27
N ASP A 43 -15.03 -6.50 -4.12
CA ASP A 43 -13.76 -6.62 -4.86
C ASP A 43 -12.83 -7.66 -4.22
N VAL A 44 -12.18 -8.48 -5.05
CA VAL A 44 -11.09 -9.34 -4.59
C VAL A 44 -9.87 -8.50 -4.22
N CYS A 45 -9.41 -8.60 -2.97
CA CYS A 45 -8.19 -7.93 -2.51
C CYS A 45 -6.93 -8.61 -3.11
N LYS A 46 -6.39 -8.06 -4.20
CA LYS A 46 -5.23 -8.62 -4.93
C LYS A 46 -3.88 -8.04 -4.51
N TYR A 47 -3.87 -6.93 -3.76
CA TYR A 47 -2.66 -6.16 -3.51
C TYR A 47 -2.53 -5.79 -2.04
N ILE A 48 -1.28 -5.74 -1.57
CA ILE A 48 -0.92 -5.13 -0.30
C ILE A 48 -0.52 -3.67 -0.58
N ALA A 49 -0.98 -2.74 0.25
CA ALA A 49 -0.65 -1.33 0.14
C ALA A 49 0.25 -0.88 1.28
N PHE A 50 1.27 -0.08 0.95
CA PHE A 50 2.12 0.61 1.90
C PHE A 50 1.86 2.12 1.82
N VAL A 51 1.43 2.73 2.92
CA VAL A 51 1.07 4.16 2.97
C VAL A 51 2.33 5.00 3.15
N THR A 52 2.73 5.72 2.11
CA THR A 52 3.91 6.60 2.17
C THR A 52 3.59 8.01 2.69
N LYS A 53 2.33 8.47 2.57
CA LYS A 53 1.85 9.76 3.06
C LYS A 53 0.34 9.75 3.22
N GLY A 54 -0.16 10.39 4.27
CA GLY A 54 -1.59 10.48 4.57
C GLY A 54 -2.07 9.32 5.45
N ALA A 55 -3.35 8.97 5.35
CA ALA A 55 -3.95 7.89 6.12
C ALA A 55 -5.04 7.17 5.31
N LEU A 56 -5.21 5.89 5.60
CA LEU A 56 -6.32 5.07 5.12
C LEU A 56 -7.10 4.56 6.33
N ARG A 57 -8.39 4.31 6.12
CA ARG A 57 -9.27 3.64 7.09
C ARG A 57 -9.85 2.41 6.42
N SER A 58 -9.71 1.26 7.08
CA SER A 58 -10.48 0.06 6.75
C SER A 58 -11.72 0.04 7.63
N TYR A 59 -12.85 -0.33 7.06
CA TYR A 59 -14.11 -0.55 7.77
C TYR A 59 -14.96 -1.53 6.98
N THR A 60 -15.87 -2.18 7.68
CA THR A 60 -16.94 -3.01 7.10
C THR A 60 -18.26 -2.30 7.38
N VAL A 61 -19.23 -2.45 6.50
CA VAL A 61 -20.60 -1.96 6.70
C VAL A 61 -21.47 -3.17 7.01
N GLU A 62 -22.27 -3.10 8.07
CA GLU A 62 -23.24 -4.16 8.39
C GLU A 62 -24.49 -4.02 7.50
N GLU A 63 -25.28 -5.09 7.34
CA GLU A 63 -26.47 -5.11 6.45
C GLU A 63 -27.51 -4.01 6.78
N ASN A 64 -27.52 -3.53 8.02
CA ASN A 64 -28.39 -2.46 8.52
C ASN A 64 -27.79 -1.05 8.30
N GLY A 65 -26.63 -0.92 7.64
CA GLY A 65 -25.98 0.35 7.31
C GLY A 65 -25.44 1.13 8.51
N THR A 66 -25.35 0.49 9.68
CA THR A 66 -24.78 1.08 10.90
C THR A 66 -23.34 0.61 11.11
#